data_AF-A0A202E3E8-F1
#
_entry.id   AF-A0A202E3E8-F1
#
_cell.length_a   1.000
_cell.length_b   1.000
_cell.length_c   1.000
_cell.angle_alpha   90.00
_cell.angle_beta   90.00
_cell.angle_gamma   90.00
#
_symmetry.space_group_name_H-M   'P 1'
#
loop_
_entity.id
_entity.type
_entity.pdbx_description
1 polymer ?
#
loop_
_entity_poly.entity_id
_entity_poly.type
_entity_poly.pdbx_seq_one_letter_code
_entity_poly.pdbx_strand_id
1 'polypeptide(L)'
;PLTLSIQKCLLCEIFNGIYAFPIDLISEIVEVNPKDFYEIQKENVIKVREKVIHVRKLNELFPSTIFNSDDLNPTSQNVLVILNYKSHYVAVPVNQLIGEEDIVVKSLNRNFKNIDGISGATIMGDGKVALIVDVVYVLENLVQNA
;
A
#
# COMPACT_ATOMS: atom_id res chain seq x y z
N PRO A 1 29.92 -8.20 -4.73
CA PRO A 1 29.21 -8.46 -3.46
C PRO A 1 27.71 -8.19 -3.62
N LEU A 2 26.86 -9.21 -3.45
CA LEU A 2 25.42 -8.99 -3.26
C LEU A 2 25.24 -8.43 -1.85
N THR A 3 24.88 -7.15 -1.74
CA THR A 3 24.53 -6.55 -0.46
C THR A 3 23.17 -7.08 -0.04
N LEU A 4 23.11 -7.76 1.11
CA LEU A 4 21.84 -8.10 1.74
C LEU A 4 21.22 -6.80 2.25
N SER A 5 20.07 -6.42 1.70
CA SER A 5 19.28 -5.30 2.21
C SER A 5 18.12 -5.86 3.00
N ILE A 6 18.01 -5.51 4.27
CA ILE A 6 16.89 -5.89 5.14
C ILE A 6 16.08 -4.62 5.40
N GLN A 7 14.77 -4.72 5.32
CA GLN A 7 13.85 -3.62 5.60
C GLN A 7 12.72 -4.11 6.49
N LYS A 8 12.39 -3.33 7.53
CA LYS A 8 11.22 -3.59 8.36
C LYS A 8 9.96 -3.12 7.67
N CYS A 9 9.00 -4.01 7.47
CA CYS A 9 7.76 -3.73 6.77
C CYS A 9 6.54 -4.26 7.53
N LEU A 10 5.41 -3.59 7.36
CA LEU A 10 4.10 -4.17 7.64
C LEU A 10 3.66 -4.98 6.43
N LEU A 11 3.41 -6.26 6.63
CA LEU A 11 2.84 -7.16 5.64
C LEU A 11 1.32 -7.11 5.71
N CYS A 12 0.69 -6.85 4.57
CA CYS A 12 -0.75 -6.83 4.41
C CYS A 12 -1.15 -7.77 3.28
N GLU A 13 -2.19 -8.56 3.50
CA GLU A 13 -2.88 -9.22 2.42
C GLU A 13 -3.82 -8.24 1.76
N ILE A 14 -3.67 -8.13 0.44
CA ILE A 14 -4.56 -7.33 -0.37
C ILE A 14 -4.89 -8.14 -1.61
N PHE A 15 -6.14 -8.57 -1.66
CA PHE A 15 -6.68 -9.54 -2.57
C PHE A 15 -5.94 -10.87 -2.55
N ASN A 16 -5.33 -11.23 -3.68
CA ASN A 16 -4.61 -12.47 -3.89
C ASN A 16 -3.09 -12.29 -3.74
N GLY A 17 -2.65 -11.16 -3.18
CA GLY A 17 -1.24 -10.80 -3.04
C GLY A 17 -0.88 -10.32 -1.63
N ILE A 18 0.40 -10.47 -1.31
CA ILE A 18 1.00 -9.93 -0.09
C ILE A 18 1.80 -8.69 -0.46
N TYR A 19 1.53 -7.60 0.24
CA TYR A 19 2.18 -6.30 0.04
C TYR A 19 2.92 -5.90 1.32
N ALA A 20 4.16 -5.48 1.16
CA ALA A 20 5.03 -5.01 2.22
C ALA A 20 5.13 -3.49 2.15
N PHE A 21 4.60 -2.82 3.18
CA PHE A 21 4.70 -1.37 3.34
C PHE A 21 5.85 -1.05 4.31
N PRO A 22 6.85 -0.25 3.91
CA PRO A 22 7.90 0.19 4.82
C PRO A 22 7.32 0.86 6.07
N ILE A 23 7.69 0.38 7.24
CA ILE A 23 7.06 0.83 8.50
C ILE A 23 7.28 2.34 8.74
N ASP A 24 8.42 2.87 8.30
CA ASP A 24 8.78 4.29 8.43
C ASP A 24 7.86 5.23 7.63
N LEU A 25 7.09 4.69 6.69
CA LEU A 25 6.14 5.43 5.85
C LEU A 25 4.68 5.18 6.27
N ILE A 26 4.45 4.44 7.36
CA ILE A 26 3.12 4.21 7.94
C ILE A 26 2.92 5.17 9.10
N SER A 27 1.88 5.99 9.02
CA SER A 27 1.49 6.91 10.09
C SER A 27 0.66 6.23 11.17
N GLU A 28 -0.37 5.48 10.78
CA GLU A 28 -1.22 4.71 11.69
C GLU A 28 -2.04 3.67 10.90
N ILE A 29 -2.59 2.69 11.62
CA ILE A 29 -3.56 1.72 11.10
C ILE A 29 -4.90 2.06 11.75
N VAL A 30 -5.95 2.14 10.95
CA VAL A 30 -7.27 2.59 11.41
C VAL A 30 -8.30 1.52 11.06
N GLU A 31 -9.08 1.12 12.05
CA GLU A 31 -10.32 0.37 11.83
C GLU A 31 -11.46 1.33 11.49
N VAL A 32 -12.20 1.00 10.44
CA VAL A 32 -13.30 1.81 9.91
C VAL A 32 -14.54 0.98 9.68
N ASN A 33 -15.68 1.66 9.71
CA ASN A 33 -16.99 1.15 9.33
C ASN A 33 -17.46 1.86 8.06
N PRO A 34 -18.43 1.31 7.32
CA PRO A 34 -18.98 1.96 6.13
C PRO A 34 -19.48 3.40 6.35
N LYS A 35 -19.93 3.74 7.57
CA LYS A 35 -20.38 5.08 7.96
C LYS A 35 -19.26 6.11 8.17
N ASP A 36 -18.00 5.65 8.28
CA ASP A 36 -16.83 6.50 8.52
C ASP A 36 -16.28 7.07 7.21
N PHE A 37 -16.77 6.56 6.07
CA PHE A 37 -16.47 7.06 4.74
C PHE A 37 -17.40 8.21 4.34
N TYR A 38 -16.79 9.25 3.78
CA TYR A 38 -17.47 10.38 3.16
C TYR A 38 -17.07 10.45 1.69
N GLU A 39 -17.92 11.05 0.87
CA GLU A 39 -17.62 11.30 -0.53
C GLU A 39 -17.36 12.80 -0.76
N ILE A 40 -16.20 13.13 -1.32
CA ILE A 40 -15.86 14.49 -1.76
C ILE A 40 -15.43 14.40 -3.22
N GLN A 41 -16.12 15.13 -4.10
CA GLN A 41 -15.83 15.15 -5.54
C GLN A 41 -15.73 13.75 -6.19
N LYS A 42 -16.60 12.81 -5.77
CA LYS A 42 -16.62 11.39 -6.19
C LYS A 42 -15.46 10.54 -5.68
N GLU A 43 -14.66 11.07 -4.77
CA GLU A 43 -13.61 10.32 -4.09
C GLU A 43 -14.02 9.98 -2.66
N ASN A 44 -13.66 8.76 -2.23
CA ASN A 44 -13.87 8.34 -0.86
C ASN A 44 -12.79 8.96 0.04
N VAL A 45 -13.22 9.55 1.15
CA VAL A 45 -12.35 10.11 2.17
C VAL A 45 -12.78 9.62 3.54
N ILE A 46 -11.85 9.66 4.49
CA ILE A 46 -12.13 9.44 5.91
C ILE A 46 -11.57 10.59 6.73
N LYS A 47 -12.15 10.83 7.90
CA LYS A 47 -11.59 11.76 8.88
C LYS A 47 -10.78 10.97 9.92
N VAL A 48 -9.46 11.15 9.89
CA VAL A 48 -8.55 10.61 10.92
C VAL A 48 -8.08 11.77 11.78
N ARG A 49 -8.50 11.80 13.05
CA ARG A 49 -8.29 12.94 13.95
C ARG A 49 -8.84 14.21 13.30
N GLU A 50 -8.02 15.25 13.09
CA GLU A 50 -8.45 16.49 12.41
C GLU A 50 -8.02 16.56 10.93
N LYS A 51 -7.68 15.43 10.30
CA LYS A 51 -7.25 15.36 8.90
C LYS A 51 -8.28 14.61 8.05
N VAL A 52 -8.61 15.19 6.90
CA VAL A 52 -9.32 14.49 5.83
C VAL A 52 -8.29 13.75 4.99
N ILE A 53 -8.43 12.43 4.88
CA ILE A 53 -7.50 11.56 4.17
C ILE A 53 -8.25 10.87 3.04
N HIS A 54 -7.70 10.97 1.82
CA HIS A 54 -8.24 10.27 0.66
C HIS A 54 -7.99 8.77 0.79
N VAL A 55 -9.04 7.98 0.56
CA VAL A 55 -8.94 6.53 0.47
C VAL A 55 -8.72 6.18 -0.99
N ARG A 56 -7.52 5.68 -1.30
CA ARG A 56 -7.14 5.30 -2.66
C ARG A 56 -7.26 3.81 -2.85
N LYS A 57 -7.80 3.41 -3.99
CA LYS A 57 -7.89 2.00 -4.37
C LYS A 57 -6.51 1.50 -4.77
N LEU A 58 -6.21 0.22 -4.54
CA LEU A 58 -4.91 -0.32 -4.93
C LEU A 58 -4.63 -0.23 -6.43
N ASN A 59 -5.63 -0.41 -7.29
CA ASN A 59 -5.45 -0.26 -8.73
C ASN A 59 -5.11 1.18 -9.17
N GLU A 60 -5.30 2.17 -8.29
CA GLU A 60 -4.83 3.55 -8.48
C GLU A 60 -3.38 3.73 -7.99
N LEU A 61 -2.93 2.87 -7.07
CA LEU A 61 -1.60 2.90 -6.46
C LEU A 61 -0.60 1.98 -7.17
N PHE A 62 -1.10 0.99 -7.91
CA PHE A 62 -0.33 -0.10 -8.50
C PHE A 62 -0.80 -0.40 -9.93
N PRO A 63 0.07 -0.87 -10.83
CA PRO A 63 -0.27 -1.12 -12.22
C PRO A 63 -1.41 -2.13 -12.36
N SER A 64 -2.34 -1.79 -13.27
CA SER A 64 -3.58 -2.50 -13.55
C SER A 64 -3.41 -3.97 -13.96
N THR A 65 -2.21 -4.40 -14.32
CA THR A 65 -1.91 -5.80 -14.68
C THR A 65 -1.86 -6.75 -13.49
N ILE A 66 -1.88 -6.24 -12.25
CA ILE A 66 -1.83 -7.07 -11.02
C ILE A 66 -3.24 -7.33 -10.46
N PHE A 67 -4.23 -6.51 -10.81
CA PHE A 67 -5.57 -6.57 -10.23
C PHE A 67 -6.64 -6.71 -11.32
N ASN A 68 -7.61 -7.60 -11.11
CA ASN A 68 -8.82 -7.58 -11.92
C ASN A 68 -9.64 -6.35 -11.53
N SER A 69 -10.16 -5.63 -12.52
CA SER A 69 -10.64 -4.25 -12.44
C SER A 69 -11.89 -4.02 -11.57
N ASP A 70 -12.55 -5.06 -11.07
CA ASP A 70 -13.90 -4.96 -10.48
C ASP A 70 -13.96 -5.11 -8.93
N ASP A 71 -12.87 -5.46 -8.24
CA ASP A 71 -13.01 -6.00 -6.86
C ASP A 71 -12.81 -5.00 -5.69
N LEU A 72 -12.46 -3.72 -5.90
CA LEU A 72 -12.32 -2.77 -4.77
C LEU A 72 -13.40 -1.71 -4.77
N ASN A 73 -14.49 -2.00 -4.07
CA ASN A 73 -15.11 -0.93 -3.32
C ASN A 73 -14.24 -0.65 -2.07
N PRO A 74 -13.53 0.50 -1.99
CA PRO A 74 -12.67 0.84 -0.86
C PRO A 74 -13.43 0.92 0.46
N THR A 75 -14.75 1.11 0.41
CA THR A 75 -15.62 1.13 1.60
C THR A 75 -15.97 -0.26 2.13
N SER A 76 -15.58 -1.34 1.43
CA SER A 76 -15.86 -2.72 1.84
C SER A 76 -14.80 -3.30 2.78
N GLN A 77 -13.67 -2.61 2.95
CA GLN A 77 -12.62 -3.03 3.90
C GLN A 77 -12.77 -2.29 5.22
N ASN A 78 -12.59 -3.02 6.32
CA ASN A 78 -12.70 -2.47 7.66
C ASN A 78 -11.37 -1.99 8.23
N VAL A 79 -10.26 -2.18 7.51
CA VAL A 79 -8.92 -1.79 7.94
C VAL A 79 -8.25 -0.95 6.87
N LEU A 80 -7.71 0.19 7.28
CA LEU A 80 -6.97 1.11 6.44
C LEU A 80 -5.56 1.30 7.00
N VAL A 81 -4.56 1.22 6.11
CA VAL A 81 -3.18 1.60 6.41
C VAL A 81 -2.99 3.04 5.96
N ILE A 82 -2.69 3.94 6.89
CA ILE A 82 -2.45 5.36 6.59
C ILE A 82 -0.97 5.54 6.28
N LEU A 83 -0.66 5.85 5.02
CA LEU A 83 0.70 6.13 4.57
C LEU A 83 0.99 7.62 4.61
N ASN A 84 2.23 7.99 4.91
CA ASN A 84 2.68 9.37 4.90
C ASN A 84 4.05 9.56 4.26
N TYR A 85 4.17 10.62 3.45
CA TYR A 85 5.45 11.14 3.00
C TYR A 85 5.36 12.65 2.78
N LYS A 86 6.31 13.43 3.34
CA LYS A 86 6.35 14.91 3.23
C LYS A 86 4.99 15.58 3.49
N SER A 87 4.29 15.16 4.56
CA SER A 87 2.96 15.67 4.92
C SER A 87 1.81 15.35 3.96
N HIS A 88 2.04 14.54 2.92
CA HIS A 88 0.98 13.94 2.11
C HIS A 88 0.51 12.64 2.74
N TYR A 89 -0.79 12.48 2.90
CA TYR A 89 -1.42 11.31 3.52
C TYR A 89 -2.33 10.60 2.54
N VAL A 90 -2.29 9.28 2.56
CA VAL A 90 -3.25 8.43 1.83
C VAL A 90 -3.67 7.26 2.71
N ALA A 91 -4.93 6.87 2.63
CA ALA A 91 -5.44 5.67 3.26
C ALA A 91 -5.51 4.55 2.21
N VAL A 92 -4.91 3.42 2.52
CA VAL A 92 -4.92 2.21 1.68
C VAL A 92 -5.79 1.15 2.34
N PRO A 93 -6.90 0.71 1.72
CA PRO A 93 -7.70 -0.39 2.24
C PRO A 93 -6.96 -1.72 2.08
N VAL A 94 -6.99 -2.54 3.13
CA VAL A 94 -6.33 -3.85 3.17
C VAL A 94 -7.32 -4.93 3.61
N ASN A 95 -7.16 -6.16 3.12
CA ASN A 95 -8.03 -7.27 3.51
C ASN A 95 -7.63 -7.82 4.89
N GLN A 96 -6.33 -7.96 5.13
CA GLN A 96 -5.81 -8.48 6.39
C GLN A 96 -4.43 -7.91 6.69
N LEU A 97 -4.19 -7.64 7.97
CA LEU A 97 -2.84 -7.40 8.51
C LEU A 97 -2.20 -8.75 8.82
N ILE A 98 -1.07 -9.06 8.19
CA ILE A 98 -0.32 -10.28 8.45
C ILE A 98 0.59 -10.06 9.66
N GLY A 99 1.30 -8.93 9.69
CA GLY A 99 2.19 -8.57 10.79
C GLY A 99 3.39 -7.73 10.35
N GLU A 100 4.20 -7.31 11.32
CA GLU A 100 5.47 -6.65 11.05
C GLU A 100 6.58 -7.70 10.89
N GLU A 101 7.36 -7.61 9.82
CA GLU A 101 8.50 -8.50 9.58
C GLU A 101 9.71 -7.74 9.02
N ASP A 102 10.90 -8.19 9.42
CA ASP A 102 12.15 -7.80 8.76
C ASP A 102 12.33 -8.67 7.50
N ILE A 103 12.18 -8.06 6.34
CA ILE A 103 12.23 -8.77 5.06
C ILE A 103 13.53 -8.54 4.31
N VAL A 104 14.01 -9.58 3.64
CA VAL A 104 15.17 -9.48 2.73
C VAL A 104 14.70 -8.91 1.39
N VAL A 105 15.13 -7.69 1.11
CA VAL A 105 14.82 -6.99 -0.13
C VAL A 105 15.65 -7.57 -1.27
N LYS A 106 14.98 -8.18 -2.24
CA LYS A 106 15.57 -8.49 -3.54
C LYS A 106 15.12 -7.42 -4.52
N SER A 107 16.06 -6.57 -4.94
CA SER A 107 15.81 -5.59 -5.99
C SER A 107 15.39 -6.31 -7.26
N LEU A 108 14.29 -5.87 -7.88
CA LEU A 108 13.87 -6.37 -9.17
C LEU A 108 14.90 -5.92 -10.21
N ASN A 109 15.75 -6.84 -10.68
CA ASN A 109 16.77 -6.55 -11.69
C ASN A 109 16.13 -6.03 -12.99
N ARG A 110 16.89 -5.30 -13.83
CA ARG A 110 16.49 -4.69 -15.12
C ARG A 110 15.64 -5.56 -16.09
N ASN A 111 15.62 -6.89 -15.90
CA ASN A 111 14.81 -7.82 -16.69
C ASN A 111 13.34 -7.90 -16.25
N PHE A 112 13.03 -7.50 -15.03
CA PHE A 112 11.67 -7.17 -14.60
C PHE A 112 11.50 -5.69 -14.92
N LYS A 113 10.73 -5.37 -15.97
CA LYS A 113 10.32 -3.99 -16.24
C LYS A 113 9.85 -3.36 -14.93
N ASN A 114 10.33 -2.14 -14.62
CA ASN A 114 9.89 -1.37 -13.45
C ASN A 114 8.37 -1.44 -13.36
N ILE A 115 7.89 -2.17 -12.35
CA ILE A 115 6.47 -2.19 -12.01
C ILE A 115 6.29 -0.91 -11.20
N ASP A 116 5.62 0.07 -11.79
CA ASP A 116 5.37 1.35 -11.15
C ASP A 116 4.78 1.13 -9.73
N GLY A 117 5.31 1.83 -8.74
CA GLY A 117 4.88 1.67 -7.35
C GLY A 117 5.42 0.44 -6.61
N ILE A 118 6.30 -0.37 -7.21
CA ILE A 118 6.96 -1.51 -6.55
C ILE A 118 8.48 -1.32 -6.54
N SER A 119 9.08 -1.30 -5.35
CA SER A 119 10.53 -1.13 -5.14
C SER A 119 11.31 -2.44 -5.13
N GLY A 120 10.64 -3.57 -4.89
CA GLY A 120 11.27 -4.87 -4.79
C GLY A 120 10.29 -6.00 -4.48
N ALA A 121 10.84 -7.18 -4.24
CA ALA A 121 10.08 -8.31 -3.74
C ALA A 121 10.90 -9.13 -2.74
N THR A 122 10.21 -9.88 -1.88
CA THR A 122 10.83 -10.87 -0.99
C THR A 122 10.11 -12.22 -1.13
N ILE A 123 10.82 -13.29 -0.79
CA ILE A 123 10.22 -14.61 -0.60
C ILE A 123 10.12 -14.82 0.91
N MET A 124 8.90 -15.01 1.39
CA MET A 124 8.60 -15.25 2.81
C MET A 124 9.00 -16.67 3.24
N GLY A 125 9.03 -16.92 4.55
CA GLY A 125 9.42 -18.23 5.09
C GLY A 125 8.51 -19.40 4.64
N ASP A 126 7.26 -19.11 4.27
CA ASP A 126 6.31 -20.08 3.72
C ASP A 126 6.39 -20.24 2.20
N GLY A 127 7.34 -19.55 1.54
CA GLY A 127 7.56 -19.58 0.11
C GLY A 127 6.67 -18.63 -0.71
N LYS A 128 5.76 -17.88 -0.07
CA LYS A 128 4.97 -16.85 -0.77
C LYS A 128 5.83 -15.65 -1.15
N VAL A 129 5.40 -14.94 -2.18
CA VAL A 129 6.05 -13.70 -2.63
C VAL A 129 5.32 -12.50 -2.04
N ALA A 130 6.06 -11.60 -1.40
CA ALA A 130 5.55 -10.29 -0.99
C ALA A 130 6.17 -9.19 -1.84
N LEU A 131 5.34 -8.29 -2.35
CA LEU A 131 5.76 -7.14 -3.15
C LEU A 131 6.00 -5.93 -2.26
N ILE A 132 7.16 -5.29 -2.39
CA ILE A 132 7.52 -4.14 -1.56
C ILE A 132 7.03 -2.87 -2.25
N VAL A 133 6.16 -2.14 -1.57
CA VAL A 133 5.51 -0.94 -2.10
C VAL A 133 6.49 0.24 -2.06
N ASP A 134 6.67 0.90 -3.20
CA ASP A 134 7.34 2.19 -3.26
C ASP A 134 6.36 3.30 -2.88
N VAL A 135 6.15 3.47 -1.58
CA VAL A 135 5.19 4.43 -1.03
C VAL A 135 5.54 5.88 -1.42
N VAL A 136 6.84 6.18 -1.58
CA VAL A 136 7.30 7.52 -2.00
C VAL A 136 6.86 7.78 -3.44
N TYR A 137 7.17 6.87 -4.35
CA TYR A 137 6.74 6.96 -5.75
C TYR A 137 5.22 7.09 -5.86
N VAL A 138 4.47 6.26 -5.12
CA VAL A 138 3.02 6.26 -5.14
C VAL A 138 2.46 7.61 -4.69
N LEU A 139 2.93 8.14 -3.56
CA LEU A 139 2.46 9.43 -3.03
C LEU A 139 2.84 10.61 -3.92
N GLU A 140 4.06 10.64 -4.47
CA GLU A 140 4.49 11.71 -5.37
C GLU A 140 3.69 11.71 -6.69
N ASN A 141 3.34 10.54 -7.23
CA ASN A 141 2.49 10.45 -8.42
C ASN A 141 1.04 10.87 -8.17
N LEU A 142 0.48 10.57 -6.99
CA LEU A 142 -0.87 11.02 -6.64
C LEU A 142 -0.95 12.55 -6.57
N VAL A 143 0.09 13.22 -6.07
CA VAL A 143 0.13 14.68 -5.99
C VAL A 143 0.25 15.33 -7.39
N GLN A 144 0.95 14.69 -8.32
CA GLN A 144 1.12 15.22 -9.68
C GLN A 144 -0.13 15.07 -10.56
N ASN A 145 -1.02 14.14 -10.22
CA ASN A 145 -2.24 13.83 -10.98
C ASN A 145 -3.53 14.36 -10.32
N ALA A 146 -3.42 15.10 -9.22
CA ALA A 146 -4.54 15.77 -8.53
C ALA A 146 -4.71 17.22 -9.02
#